data_AF-A0A3B5M2S3-F1
#
_entry.id   AF-A0A3B5M2S3-F1
#
_cell.length_a   1.000
_cell.length_b   1.000
_cell.length_c   1.000
_cell.angle_alpha   90.00
_cell.angle_beta   90.00
_cell.angle_gamma   90.00
#
_symmetry.space_group_name_H-M   'P 1'
#
loop_
_entity.id
_entity.type
_entity.pdbx_description
1 polymer ?
#
loop_
_entity_poly.entity_id
_entity_poly.type
_entity_poly.pdbx_seq_one_letter_code
_entity_poly.pdbx_strand_id
1 'polypeptide(L)'
;MLKAIADERNRLNSRQEISGLGCFKDDRIVFWTWMFSTYFMEKWAPRQDDMLFYVRRKPAYVGADNGEAKKVEVEVYRRDSKKLPGLGDPDIDWEESVYLNLILQKLDYVVTCAVCTRSDAGDIHIHKKKCQEVFASPSKHAMDIKGEESKMSYPNIFFMIDNFEEVFRDMTVGEGEMVCVELVASDKSNTFQGVIFQGSIRYEALRKIK
;
A
#
# COMPACT_ATOMS: atom_id res chain seq x y z
N MET A 1 10.53 -4.50 -13.90
CA MET A 1 10.36 -4.43 -12.44
C MET A 1 9.38 -5.48 -11.95
N LEU A 2 8.05 -5.34 -12.14
CA LEU A 2 7.05 -6.28 -11.60
C LEU A 2 7.28 -7.74 -12.03
N LYS A 3 7.62 -7.98 -13.30
CA LYS A 3 8.00 -9.31 -13.78
C LYS A 3 9.23 -9.88 -13.05
N ALA A 4 10.28 -9.08 -12.87
CA ALA A 4 11.49 -9.50 -12.15
C ALA A 4 11.21 -9.84 -10.69
N ILE A 5 10.31 -9.09 -10.04
CA ILE A 5 9.82 -9.38 -8.68
C ILE A 5 9.07 -10.72 -8.65
N ALA A 6 8.17 -10.94 -9.62
CA ALA A 6 7.41 -12.19 -9.71
C ALA A 6 8.32 -13.40 -9.94
N ASP A 7 9.30 -13.27 -10.85
CA ASP A 7 10.28 -14.32 -11.15
C ASP A 7 11.13 -14.66 -9.90
N GLU A 8 11.56 -13.64 -9.14
CA GLU A 8 12.30 -13.86 -7.89
C GLU A 8 11.45 -14.56 -6.83
N ARG A 9 10.17 -14.17 -6.68
CA ARG A 9 9.25 -14.84 -5.74
C ARG A 9 9.01 -16.30 -6.12
N ASN A 10 8.85 -16.59 -7.41
CA ASN A 10 8.70 -17.95 -7.89
C ASN A 10 9.97 -18.78 -7.64
N ARG A 11 11.16 -18.21 -7.87
CA ARG A 11 12.44 -18.85 -7.58
C ARG A 11 12.56 -19.24 -6.10
N LEU A 12 12.06 -18.40 -5.18
CA LEU A 12 12.08 -18.66 -3.74
C LEU A 12 11.11 -19.77 -3.34
N ASN A 13 9.88 -19.75 -3.87
CA ASN A 13 8.87 -20.79 -3.59
C ASN A 13 9.36 -22.17 -4.03
N SER A 14 10.00 -22.28 -5.19
CA SER A 14 10.55 -23.55 -5.69
C SER A 14 11.81 -24.03 -4.94
N ARG A 15 12.50 -23.14 -4.21
CA ARG A 15 13.73 -23.48 -3.47
C ARG A 15 13.50 -23.68 -1.98
N GLN A 16 12.38 -23.23 -1.41
CA GLN A 16 11.99 -23.57 -0.03
C GLN A 16 11.72 -25.06 0.17
N GLU A 17 11.41 -25.80 -0.89
CA GLU A 17 11.26 -27.26 -0.85
C GLU A 17 12.60 -28.01 -0.72
N ILE A 18 13.75 -27.32 -0.92
CA ILE A 18 15.08 -27.95 -1.04
C ILE A 18 16.08 -27.23 -0.10
N SER A 19 16.03 -27.57 1.19
CA SER A 19 17.11 -27.43 2.20
C SER A 19 17.56 -26.02 2.67
N GLY A 20 17.85 -25.92 3.97
CA GLY A 20 18.39 -24.73 4.64
C GLY A 20 19.91 -24.74 4.79
N LEU A 21 20.54 -23.57 4.59
CA LEU A 21 21.77 -23.06 5.26
C LEU A 21 22.27 -21.77 4.58
N GLY A 22 22.57 -20.73 5.37
CA GLY A 22 23.66 -19.75 5.19
C GLY A 22 23.71 -18.84 3.96
N CYS A 23 23.85 -19.39 2.75
CA CYS A 23 24.11 -18.65 1.50
C CYS A 23 22.90 -17.82 1.01
N PHE A 24 21.70 -18.22 1.44
CA PHE A 24 20.44 -17.66 0.93
C PHE A 24 20.12 -16.22 1.33
N LYS A 25 20.82 -15.65 2.31
CA LYS A 25 20.57 -14.29 2.77
C LYS A 25 21.28 -13.25 1.90
N ASP A 26 22.45 -13.61 1.35
CA ASP A 26 23.31 -12.69 0.59
C ASP A 26 22.79 -12.48 -0.84
N ASP A 27 22.38 -13.55 -1.53
CA ASP A 27 21.76 -13.43 -2.85
C ASP A 27 20.47 -12.58 -2.83
N ARG A 28 19.70 -12.65 -1.74
CA ARG A 28 18.48 -11.85 -1.56
C ARG A 28 18.80 -10.38 -1.34
N ILE A 29 19.78 -10.07 -0.48
CA ILE A 29 20.13 -8.67 -0.23
C ILE A 29 20.66 -8.03 -1.51
N VAL A 30 21.47 -8.75 -2.30
CA VAL A 30 21.98 -8.28 -3.58
C VAL A 30 20.85 -7.97 -4.56
N PHE A 31 19.90 -8.91 -4.75
CA PHE A 31 18.77 -8.70 -5.66
C PHE A 31 17.91 -7.49 -5.27
N TRP A 32 17.47 -7.42 -4.01
CA TRP A 32 16.57 -6.35 -3.56
C TRP A 32 17.26 -4.99 -3.50
N THR A 33 18.54 -4.94 -3.11
CA THR A 33 19.34 -3.71 -3.16
C THR A 33 19.51 -3.21 -4.60
N TRP A 34 19.81 -4.12 -5.54
CA TRP A 34 19.91 -3.78 -6.96
C TRP A 34 18.58 -3.25 -7.50
N MET A 35 17.47 -3.93 -7.21
CA MET A 35 16.13 -3.47 -7.56
C MET A 35 15.86 -2.06 -7.02
N PHE A 36 16.24 -1.80 -5.77
CA PHE A 36 16.03 -0.50 -5.14
C PHE A 36 16.81 0.60 -5.86
N SER A 37 18.12 0.39 -6.07
CA SER A 37 19.00 1.34 -6.76
C SER A 37 18.48 1.65 -8.17
N THR A 38 18.24 0.62 -8.98
CA THR A 38 17.88 0.79 -10.38
C THR A 38 16.52 1.48 -10.57
N TYR A 39 15.52 1.19 -9.74
CA TYR A 39 14.15 1.66 -9.97
C TYR A 39 13.72 2.88 -9.15
N PHE A 40 14.37 3.16 -8.02
CA PHE A 40 14.02 4.29 -7.15
C PHE A 40 15.13 5.34 -7.02
N MET A 41 16.40 4.98 -7.22
CA MET A 41 17.53 5.93 -7.15
C MET A 41 17.97 6.42 -8.54
N GLU A 42 18.21 5.52 -9.50
CA GLU A 42 18.80 5.86 -10.81
C GLU A 42 17.75 6.33 -11.84
N LYS A 43 16.62 5.63 -11.95
CA LYS A 43 15.57 5.92 -12.95
C LYS A 43 14.55 6.90 -12.39
N TRP A 44 14.88 8.19 -12.38
CA TRP A 44 13.96 9.25 -11.98
C TRP A 44 13.45 10.08 -13.17
N ALA A 45 12.13 10.31 -13.19
CA ALA A 45 11.50 11.27 -14.08
C ALA A 45 11.26 12.59 -13.32
N PRO A 46 11.42 13.78 -13.94
CA PRO A 46 11.35 15.09 -13.26
C PRO A 46 10.10 15.42 -12.44
N ARG A 47 9.04 14.61 -12.53
CA ARG A 47 7.76 14.77 -11.83
C ARG A 47 7.49 13.72 -10.75
N GLN A 48 8.45 12.83 -10.46
CA GLN A 48 8.30 11.81 -9.43
C GLN A 48 8.76 12.33 -8.06
N ASP A 49 8.11 11.84 -7.00
CA ASP A 49 8.48 12.06 -5.61
C ASP A 49 9.99 11.79 -5.38
N ASP A 50 10.63 12.66 -4.60
CA ASP A 50 12.05 12.59 -4.26
C ASP A 50 12.30 11.92 -2.90
N MET A 51 11.25 11.50 -2.21
CA MET A 51 11.36 10.71 -0.99
C MET A 51 11.70 9.25 -1.30
N LEU A 52 12.51 8.66 -0.43
CA LEU A 52 12.86 7.25 -0.39
C LEU A 52 12.52 6.71 0.98
N PHE A 53 11.80 5.59 1.01
CA PHE A 53 11.35 4.94 2.23
C PHE A 53 12.18 3.70 2.51
N TYR A 54 12.77 3.62 3.70
CA TYR A 54 13.63 2.51 4.12
C TYR A 54 13.02 1.84 5.34
N VAL A 55 12.74 0.55 5.24
CA VAL A 55 12.21 -0.26 6.34
C VAL A 55 13.38 -0.87 7.10
N ARG A 56 13.50 -0.60 8.40
CA ARG A 56 14.55 -1.19 9.26
C ARG A 56 14.16 -2.62 9.66
N ARG A 57 15.11 -3.55 9.54
CA ARG A 57 15.00 -4.90 10.11
C ARG A 57 15.04 -4.81 11.62
N LYS A 58 14.25 -5.65 12.28
CA LYS A 58 14.38 -5.84 13.72
C LYS A 58 15.57 -6.74 14.03
N PRO A 59 16.44 -6.40 14.99
CA PRO A 59 17.39 -7.36 15.52
C PRO A 59 16.62 -8.52 16.16
N ALA A 60 16.88 -9.75 15.72
CA ALA A 60 16.22 -10.97 16.21
C ALA A 60 16.51 -11.29 17.70
N TYR A 61 17.33 -10.47 18.38
CA TYR A 61 17.89 -10.76 19.70
C TYR A 61 17.28 -9.93 20.86
N VAL A 62 16.34 -9.02 20.61
CA VAL A 62 15.66 -8.31 21.70
C VAL A 62 14.40 -9.09 22.07
N GLY A 63 14.43 -9.64 23.28
CA GLY A 63 13.54 -10.68 23.79
C GLY A 63 12.04 -10.47 23.55
N ALA A 64 11.37 -11.60 23.39
CA ALA A 64 9.92 -11.71 23.43
C ALA A 64 9.41 -11.38 24.85
N ASP A 65 9.35 -10.11 25.21
CA ASP A 65 8.67 -9.69 26.44
C ASP A 65 8.17 -8.25 26.35
N ASN A 66 7.02 -8.10 25.69
CA ASN A 66 5.88 -7.25 26.08
C ASN A 66 4.93 -7.10 24.89
N GLY A 67 3.63 -7.27 25.15
CA GLY A 67 2.53 -7.24 24.19
C GLY A 67 2.25 -5.89 23.53
N GLU A 68 3.25 -5.02 23.36
CA GLU A 68 3.12 -3.83 22.52
C GLU A 68 3.36 -4.21 21.06
N ALA A 69 2.38 -3.90 20.21
CA ALA A 69 2.44 -4.14 18.77
C ALA A 69 3.83 -3.79 18.22
N LYS A 70 4.52 -4.82 17.69
CA LYS A 70 5.85 -4.78 17.09
C LYS A 70 6.01 -3.53 16.21
N LYS A 71 6.57 -2.43 16.73
CA LYS A 71 6.83 -1.20 15.95
C LYS A 71 7.86 -1.49 14.85
N VAL A 72 7.45 -1.46 13.59
CA VAL A 72 8.36 -1.44 12.45
C VAL A 72 8.75 0.02 12.22
N GLU A 73 10.04 0.27 12.00
CA GLU A 73 10.55 1.63 11.82
C GLU A 73 10.80 1.89 10.33
N VAL A 74 10.25 3.01 9.85
CA VAL A 74 10.41 3.49 8.47
C VAL A 74 11.18 4.80 8.51
N GLU A 75 12.36 4.80 7.91
CA GLU A 75 13.16 6.01 7.71
C GLU A 75 12.83 6.61 6.35
N VAL A 76 12.67 7.94 6.31
CA VAL A 76 12.33 8.66 5.08
C VAL A 76 13.44 9.66 4.80
N TYR A 77 14.02 9.57 3.60
CA TYR A 77 15.07 10.47 3.15
C TYR A 77 14.74 11.05 1.80
N ARG A 78 15.20 12.28 1.56
CA ARG A 78 15.28 12.82 0.21
C ARG A 78 16.36 12.07 -0.56
N ARG A 79 16.16 11.85 -1.85
CA ARG A 79 17.09 11.10 -2.74
C ARG A 79 18.48 11.73 -2.84
N ASP A 80 18.61 13.03 -2.64
CA ASP A 80 19.88 13.77 -2.64
C ASP A 80 20.52 13.88 -1.24
N SER A 81 19.92 13.26 -0.23
CA SER A 81 20.42 13.29 1.14
C SER A 81 21.80 12.65 1.24
N LYS A 82 22.70 13.33 1.95
CA LYS A 82 24.02 12.77 2.32
C LYS A 82 23.95 11.70 3.41
N LYS A 83 22.75 11.47 3.98
CA LYS A 83 22.50 10.54 5.09
C LYS A 83 21.76 9.26 4.64
N LEU A 84 21.74 8.98 3.33
CA LEU A 84 21.10 7.76 2.84
C LEU A 84 21.81 6.51 3.41
N PRO A 85 21.04 5.47 3.77
CA PRO A 85 21.61 4.16 4.10
C PRO A 85 22.50 3.65 2.97
N GLY A 86 23.60 2.98 3.32
CA GLY A 86 24.50 2.37 2.35
C GLY A 86 23.80 1.23 1.61
N LEU A 87 24.01 1.10 0.29
CA LEU A 87 23.47 -0.02 -0.47
C LEU A 87 23.98 -1.36 0.11
N GLY A 88 23.05 -2.26 0.44
CA GLY A 88 23.36 -3.54 1.08
C GLY A 88 23.52 -3.46 2.60
N ASP A 89 23.14 -2.34 3.23
CA ASP A 89 23.08 -2.23 4.70
C ASP A 89 22.25 -3.40 5.28
N PRO A 90 22.83 -4.25 6.14
CA PRO A 90 22.17 -5.44 6.67
C PRO A 90 21.02 -5.12 7.63
N ASP A 91 20.97 -3.91 8.19
CA ASP A 91 19.91 -3.42 9.07
C ASP A 91 18.70 -2.91 8.28
N ILE A 92 18.81 -2.79 6.96
CA ILE A 92 17.70 -2.44 6.08
C ILE A 92 17.03 -3.70 5.54
N ASP A 93 15.70 -3.72 5.62
CA ASP A 93 14.89 -4.68 4.89
C ASP A 93 14.67 -4.17 3.48
N TRP A 94 15.60 -4.52 2.59
CA TRP A 94 15.56 -4.08 1.19
C TRP A 94 14.33 -4.61 0.44
N GLU A 95 13.81 -5.79 0.82
CA GLU A 95 12.60 -6.34 0.21
C GLU A 95 11.37 -5.48 0.56
N GLU A 96 11.15 -5.25 1.85
CA GLU A 96 10.05 -4.41 2.32
C GLU A 96 10.20 -2.95 1.86
N SER A 97 11.43 -2.44 1.78
CA SER A 97 11.71 -1.11 1.23
C SER A 97 11.32 -1.04 -0.25
N VAL A 98 11.65 -2.05 -1.05
CA VAL A 98 11.22 -2.12 -2.46
C VAL A 98 9.70 -2.16 -2.57
N TYR A 99 9.00 -2.96 -1.77
CA TYR A 99 7.54 -3.03 -1.80
C TYR A 99 6.90 -1.69 -1.40
N LEU A 100 7.39 -1.06 -0.34
CA LEU A 100 6.86 0.21 0.12
C LEU A 100 7.01 1.30 -0.95
N ASN A 101 8.20 1.46 -1.53
CA ASN A 101 8.40 2.46 -2.59
C ASN A 101 7.64 2.11 -3.88
N LEU A 102 7.46 0.82 -4.19
CA LEU A 102 6.63 0.37 -5.30
C LEU A 102 5.18 0.84 -5.11
N ILE A 103 4.60 0.55 -3.93
CA ILE A 103 3.22 0.91 -3.56
C ILE A 103 3.03 2.43 -3.62
N LEU A 104 3.97 3.21 -3.09
CA LEU A 104 3.82 4.65 -2.96
C LEU A 104 4.09 5.41 -4.27
N GLN A 105 5.01 4.92 -5.12
CA GLN A 105 5.54 5.74 -6.22
C GLN A 105 5.23 5.20 -7.62
N LYS A 106 4.97 3.89 -7.76
CA LYS A 106 4.92 3.22 -9.09
C LYS A 106 3.53 2.69 -9.44
N LEU A 107 2.57 2.82 -8.52
CA LEU A 107 1.16 2.47 -8.74
C LEU A 107 0.27 3.72 -8.71
N ASP A 108 -0.84 3.66 -9.42
CA ASP A 108 -1.97 4.59 -9.35
C ASP A 108 -3.14 3.88 -8.66
N TYR A 109 -3.97 4.64 -7.96
CA TYR A 109 -5.09 4.09 -7.22
C TYR A 109 -6.37 4.86 -7.46
N VAL A 110 -7.46 4.14 -7.70
CA VAL A 110 -8.79 4.70 -7.89
C VAL A 110 -9.75 4.04 -6.92
N VAL A 111 -10.37 4.85 -6.06
CA VAL A 111 -11.52 4.44 -5.26
C VAL A 111 -12.78 4.67 -6.07
N THR A 112 -13.58 3.62 -6.21
CA THR A 112 -14.91 3.67 -6.79
C THR A 112 -15.94 3.43 -5.69
N CYS A 113 -16.86 4.38 -5.49
CA CYS A 113 -18.03 4.19 -4.65
C CYS A 113 -19.28 4.17 -5.54
N ALA A 114 -20.17 3.21 -5.31
CA ALA A 114 -21.44 3.10 -6.02
C ALA A 114 -22.61 2.88 -5.04
N VAL A 115 -23.73 3.54 -5.28
CA VAL A 115 -25.02 3.21 -4.65
C VAL A 115 -25.73 2.24 -5.57
N CYS A 116 -26.09 1.09 -5.02
CA CYS A 116 -26.51 -0.10 -5.75
C CYS A 116 -27.75 -0.70 -5.05
N THR A 117 -28.73 -1.22 -5.80
CA THR A 117 -29.71 -2.19 -5.28
C THR A 117 -29.37 -3.58 -5.79
N ARG A 118 -29.77 -4.61 -5.04
CA ARG A 118 -29.60 -6.00 -5.45
C ARG A 118 -30.97 -6.63 -5.60
N SER A 119 -31.29 -7.10 -6.81
CA SER A 119 -32.53 -7.84 -7.07
C SER A 119 -32.53 -9.19 -6.34
N ASP A 120 -33.70 -9.80 -6.19
CA ASP A 120 -33.84 -11.14 -5.64
C ASP A 120 -33.16 -12.21 -6.50
N ALA A 121 -33.02 -11.95 -7.81
CA ALA A 121 -32.25 -12.78 -8.74
C ALA A 121 -30.72 -12.62 -8.59
N GLY A 122 -30.26 -11.64 -7.79
CA GLY A 122 -28.85 -11.36 -7.53
C GLY A 122 -28.25 -10.25 -8.39
N ASP A 123 -29.02 -9.66 -9.30
CA ASP A 123 -28.53 -8.62 -10.20
C ASP A 123 -28.30 -7.30 -9.47
N ILE A 124 -27.14 -6.70 -9.68
CA ILE A 124 -26.77 -5.41 -9.09
C ILE A 124 -27.16 -4.28 -10.04
N HIS A 125 -28.03 -3.39 -9.58
CA HIS A 125 -28.45 -2.21 -10.31
C HIS A 125 -27.75 -0.99 -9.71
N ILE A 126 -26.88 -0.34 -10.48
CA ILE A 126 -26.13 0.82 -10.01
C ILE A 126 -26.95 2.09 -10.25
N HIS A 127 -27.29 2.79 -9.18
CA HIS A 127 -28.02 4.06 -9.22
C HIS A 127 -27.07 5.26 -9.38
N LYS A 128 -25.96 5.25 -8.63
CA LYS A 128 -24.93 6.29 -8.66
C LYS A 128 -23.57 5.64 -8.59
N LYS A 129 -22.59 6.22 -9.28
CA LYS A 129 -21.20 5.77 -9.25
C LYS A 129 -20.29 6.99 -9.31
N LYS A 130 -19.29 7.02 -8.43
CA LYS A 130 -18.22 8.01 -8.42
C LYS A 130 -16.88 7.33 -8.29
N CYS A 131 -15.90 7.83 -9.05
CA CYS A 131 -14.52 7.37 -9.03
C CYS A 131 -13.64 8.55 -8.63
N GLN A 132 -12.72 8.32 -7.70
CA GLN A 132 -11.78 9.32 -7.21
C GLN A 132 -10.39 8.71 -7.18
N GLU A 133 -9.42 9.40 -7.78
CA GLU A 133 -8.01 9.07 -7.64
C GLU A 133 -7.56 9.34 -6.20
N VAL A 134 -6.82 8.42 -5.61
CA VAL A 134 -6.32 8.50 -4.24
C VAL A 134 -4.84 8.15 -4.19
N PHE A 135 -4.16 8.58 -3.13
CA PHE A 135 -2.75 8.28 -2.93
C PHE A 135 -2.56 7.32 -1.77
N ALA A 136 -1.67 6.35 -1.95
CA ALA A 136 -1.21 5.48 -0.87
C ALA A 136 -0.36 6.30 0.11
N SER A 137 -0.58 6.09 1.41
CA SER A 137 0.20 6.72 2.48
C SER A 137 0.61 5.68 3.53
N PRO A 138 1.89 5.63 3.97
CA PRO A 138 2.32 4.79 5.08
C PRO A 138 1.99 5.40 6.45
N SER A 139 1.47 6.64 6.46
CA SER A 139 1.09 7.35 7.67
C SER A 139 -0.41 7.63 7.69
N LYS A 140 -0.98 7.57 8.88
CA LYS A 140 -2.38 7.94 9.14
C LYS A 140 -2.40 9.36 9.70
N HIS A 141 -3.26 10.20 9.14
CA HIS A 141 -3.71 11.42 9.80
C HIS A 141 -5.24 11.35 9.94
N ALA A 142 -5.79 11.94 11.00
CA ALA A 142 -7.23 12.01 11.17
C ALA A 142 -7.80 13.07 10.23
N MET A 143 -8.88 12.72 9.54
CA MET A 143 -9.52 13.58 8.53
C MET A 143 -10.33 14.73 9.16
N ASP A 144 -10.71 14.56 10.42
CA ASP A 144 -11.64 15.39 11.18
C ASP A 144 -10.96 16.42 12.10
N ILE A 145 -9.66 16.26 12.38
CA ILE A 145 -8.92 17.12 13.31
C ILE A 145 -7.80 17.86 12.59
N LYS A 146 -8.02 19.14 12.35
CA LYS A 146 -6.98 20.04 11.81
C LYS A 146 -5.84 20.19 12.83
N GLY A 147 -4.69 19.59 12.54
CA GLY A 147 -3.45 19.75 13.33
C GLY A 147 -2.97 18.51 14.07
N GLU A 148 -3.58 17.34 13.88
CA GLU A 148 -3.03 16.10 14.44
C GLU A 148 -1.76 15.66 13.68
N GLU A 149 -0.72 15.26 14.43
CA GLU A 149 0.54 14.80 13.84
C GLU A 149 0.32 13.49 13.05
N SER A 150 0.78 13.46 11.80
CA SER A 150 0.76 12.27 10.95
C SER A 150 1.57 11.15 11.60
N LYS A 151 0.91 10.06 12.00
CA LYS A 151 1.55 8.94 12.69
C LYS A 151 1.92 7.84 11.71
N MET A 152 3.19 7.44 11.69
CA MET A 152 3.66 6.27 10.94
C MET A 152 2.84 5.04 11.33
N SER A 153 2.21 4.43 10.33
CA SER A 153 1.23 3.34 10.51
C SER A 153 1.59 2.07 9.74
N TYR A 154 2.70 2.09 8.99
CA TYR A 154 3.29 0.92 8.35
C TYR A 154 3.42 -0.25 9.36
N PRO A 155 2.98 -1.47 9.02
CA PRO A 155 2.70 -1.99 7.68
C PRO A 155 1.34 -1.62 7.08
N ASN A 156 0.48 -0.90 7.78
CA ASN A 156 -0.80 -0.46 7.21
C ASN A 156 -0.60 0.71 6.24
N ILE A 157 -1.17 0.56 5.04
CA ILE A 157 -1.20 1.59 4.00
C ILE A 157 -2.61 2.18 3.92
N PHE A 158 -2.70 3.51 3.97
CA PHE A 158 -3.96 4.24 3.96
C PHE A 158 -4.20 4.90 2.61
N PHE A 159 -5.46 4.95 2.21
CA PHE A 159 -5.94 5.61 0.99
C PHE A 159 -7.03 6.59 1.42
N MET A 160 -6.62 7.84 1.65
CA MET A 160 -7.48 8.87 2.24
C MET A 160 -8.14 9.72 1.15
N ILE A 161 -9.33 10.23 1.47
CA ILE A 161 -10.13 11.09 0.58
C ILE A 161 -10.42 12.40 1.33
N ASP A 162 -9.55 13.39 1.12
CA ASP A 162 -9.57 14.68 1.86
C ASP A 162 -10.81 15.52 1.59
N ASN A 163 -11.37 15.39 0.38
CA ASN A 163 -12.53 16.14 -0.09
C ASN A 163 -13.79 15.27 -0.16
N PHE A 164 -13.95 14.32 0.78
CA PHE A 164 -15.09 13.40 0.79
C PHE A 164 -16.45 14.10 0.66
N GLU A 165 -16.66 15.18 1.43
CA GLU A 165 -17.90 15.98 1.44
C GLU A 165 -18.19 16.71 0.11
N GLU A 166 -17.16 16.93 -0.71
CA GLU A 166 -17.30 17.49 -2.04
C GLU A 166 -17.53 16.38 -3.07
N VAL A 167 -16.66 15.36 -3.05
CA VAL A 167 -16.67 14.29 -4.04
C VAL A 167 -17.91 13.44 -3.91
N PHE A 168 -18.35 13.07 -2.70
CA PHE A 168 -19.44 12.11 -2.49
C PHE A 168 -20.72 12.75 -1.92
N ARG A 169 -20.88 14.08 -2.02
CA ARG A 169 -22.03 14.82 -1.47
C ARG A 169 -23.41 14.27 -1.87
N ASP A 170 -23.53 13.79 -3.09
CA ASP A 170 -24.76 13.29 -3.71
C ASP A 170 -24.95 11.77 -3.53
N MET A 171 -24.03 11.08 -2.85
CA MET A 171 -24.09 9.64 -2.58
C MET A 171 -24.91 9.37 -1.32
N THR A 172 -26.23 9.56 -1.43
CA THR A 172 -27.18 9.17 -0.41
C THR A 172 -27.65 7.74 -0.61
N VAL A 173 -27.85 7.02 0.51
CA VAL A 173 -28.29 5.62 0.54
C VAL A 173 -29.68 5.58 1.16
N GLY A 174 -30.64 5.05 0.42
CA GLY A 174 -32.02 4.82 0.81
C GLY A 174 -32.28 3.38 1.26
N GLU A 175 -33.53 3.13 1.66
CA GLU A 175 -33.98 1.79 2.06
C GLU A 175 -33.89 0.80 0.90
N GLY A 176 -33.38 -0.41 1.18
CA GLY A 176 -33.10 -1.42 0.16
C GLY A 176 -31.84 -1.19 -0.67
N GLU A 177 -31.20 -0.01 -0.56
CA GLU A 177 -29.93 0.27 -1.23
C GLU A 177 -28.72 -0.17 -0.40
N MET A 178 -27.57 -0.28 -1.06
CA MET A 178 -26.28 -0.55 -0.46
C MET A 178 -25.21 0.34 -1.09
N VAL A 179 -24.14 0.59 -0.35
CA VAL A 179 -22.92 1.22 -0.88
C VAL A 179 -21.93 0.11 -1.19
N CYS A 180 -21.48 0.09 -2.43
CA CYS A 180 -20.42 -0.76 -2.94
C CYS A 180 -19.14 0.11 -3.03
N VAL A 181 -18.02 -0.33 -2.45
CA VAL A 181 -16.71 0.35 -2.53
C VAL A 181 -15.68 -0.60 -3.11
N GLU A 182 -14.90 -0.10 -4.06
CA GLU A 182 -13.80 -0.83 -4.70
C GLU A 182 -12.56 0.08 -4.76
N LEU A 183 -11.39 -0.47 -4.44
CA LEU A 183 -10.10 0.17 -4.65
C LEU A 183 -9.31 -0.63 -5.68
N VAL A 184 -8.98 0.02 -6.79
CA VAL A 184 -8.19 -0.57 -7.87
C VAL A 184 -6.80 0.04 -7.83
N ALA A 185 -5.79 -0.82 -7.93
CA ALA A 185 -4.41 -0.43 -8.18
C ALA A 185 -4.05 -0.70 -9.64
N SER A 186 -3.39 0.22 -10.31
CA SER A 186 -2.81 0.01 -11.64
C SER A 186 -1.37 0.48 -11.70
N ASP A 187 -0.59 -0.05 -12.64
CA ASP A 187 0.72 0.52 -12.95
C ASP A 187 0.57 1.80 -13.79
N LYS A 188 1.60 2.67 -13.78
CA LYS A 188 1.56 3.95 -14.52
C LYS A 188 1.36 3.79 -16.04
N SER A 189 1.59 2.60 -16.59
CA SER A 189 1.35 2.25 -18.00
C SER A 189 -0.02 1.62 -18.27
N ASN A 190 -0.86 1.44 -17.25
CA ASN A 190 -2.15 0.72 -17.31
C ASN A 190 -2.07 -0.65 -18.01
N THR A 191 -0.91 -1.30 -17.93
CA THR A 191 -0.69 -2.66 -18.45
C THR A 191 -1.16 -3.71 -17.44
N PHE A 192 -1.08 -3.41 -16.15
CA PHE A 192 -1.51 -4.25 -15.05
C PHE A 192 -2.46 -3.47 -14.16
N GLN A 193 -3.62 -4.05 -13.86
CA GLN A 193 -4.58 -3.52 -12.91
C GLN A 193 -5.16 -4.66 -12.06
N GLY A 194 -5.50 -4.36 -10.82
CA GLY A 194 -6.09 -5.32 -9.90
C GLY A 194 -6.91 -4.65 -8.81
N VAL A 195 -8.00 -5.30 -8.41
CA VAL A 195 -8.80 -4.90 -7.24
C VAL A 195 -8.04 -5.32 -5.99
N ILE A 196 -7.70 -4.35 -5.14
CA ILE A 196 -6.96 -4.58 -3.89
C ILE A 196 -7.85 -4.46 -2.65
N PHE A 197 -9.04 -3.88 -2.79
CA PHE A 197 -10.08 -3.90 -1.78
C PHE A 197 -11.45 -3.86 -2.42
N GLN A 198 -12.38 -4.64 -1.88
CA GLN A 198 -13.79 -4.60 -2.25
C GLN A 198 -14.63 -4.78 -1.00
N GLY A 199 -15.61 -3.91 -0.82
CA GLY A 199 -16.50 -3.92 0.33
C GLY A 199 -17.90 -3.49 -0.06
N SER A 200 -18.89 -3.91 0.72
CA SER A 200 -20.23 -3.35 0.59
C SER A 200 -20.94 -3.27 1.93
N ILE A 201 -21.76 -2.24 2.08
CA ILE A 201 -22.50 -1.98 3.31
C ILE A 201 -23.94 -1.68 2.93
N ARG A 202 -24.89 -2.44 3.48
CA ARG A 202 -26.32 -2.22 3.25
C ARG A 202 -26.87 -1.09 4.12
N TYR A 203 -27.93 -0.44 3.66
CA TYR A 203 -28.61 0.62 4.38
C TYR A 203 -28.96 0.25 5.83
N GLU A 204 -29.42 -0.98 6.07
CA GLU A 204 -29.84 -1.44 7.41
C GLU A 204 -28.65 -1.50 8.39
N ALA A 205 -27.43 -1.75 7.90
CA ALA A 205 -26.23 -1.75 8.72
C ALA A 205 -25.81 -0.31 9.09
N LEU A 206 -26.00 0.65 8.17
CA LEU A 206 -25.71 2.08 8.42
C LEU A 206 -26.68 2.68 9.44
N ARG A 207 -27.95 2.23 9.47
CA ARG A 207 -28.95 2.70 10.44
C ARG A 207 -28.62 2.35 11.89
N LYS A 208 -27.88 1.26 12.14
CA LYS A 208 -27.51 0.81 13.50
C LYS A 208 -26.40 1.64 14.13
N ILE A 209 -25.85 2.60 13.39
CA ILE A 209 -24.73 3.47 13.81
C ILE A 209 -25.26 4.83 14.33
N LYS A 210 -26.59 4.99 14.45
CA LYS A 210 -27.21 6.17 15.09
C LYS A 210 -27.51 5.94 16.56
#